data_AF-J7S8T8-F1
#
_entry.id   AF-J7S8T8-F1
#
_cell.length_a   1.000
_cell.length_b   1.000
_cell.length_c   1.000
_cell.angle_alpha   90.00
_cell.angle_beta   90.00
_cell.angle_gamma   90.00
#
_symmetry.space_group_name_H-M   'P 1'
#
loop_
_entity.id
_entity.type
_entity.pdbx_description
1 polymer ?
#
loop_
_entity_poly.entity_id
_entity_poly.type
_entity_poly.pdbx_seq_one_letter_code
_entity_poly.pdbx_strand_id
1 'polypeptide(L)'
;MAEVTPLFITLIGKDNRPILIHSVGTGIKDVNEELKYNTLSNISLDYFESKLFDWNISPENASPMNMLFEIEGVCVFAMWIKPTGLKIVLGFDPSLPFDRENDPSILNVFQRVKEMYSRVKTNPFLNLQDEGNEKLAIGLEEKLKAEYN
;
A
#
# COMPACT_ATOMS: atom_id res chain seq x y z
N MET A 1 -13.27 11.76 13.71
CA MET A 1 -11.85 11.43 13.47
C MET A 1 -11.55 11.88 12.05
N ALA A 2 -10.45 12.59 11.83
CA ALA A 2 -10.12 13.08 10.49
C ALA A 2 -9.79 11.89 9.59
N GLU A 3 -10.41 11.82 8.41
CA GLU A 3 -10.06 10.81 7.41
C GLU A 3 -8.70 11.19 6.83
N VAL A 4 -7.72 10.28 6.93
CA VAL A 4 -6.39 10.47 6.36
C VAL A 4 -6.36 9.90 4.95
N THR A 5 -5.89 10.69 4.00
CA THR A 5 -5.77 10.30 2.60
C THR A 5 -4.31 9.99 2.30
N PRO A 6 -3.98 8.80 1.76
CA PRO A 6 -2.62 8.50 1.33
C PRO A 6 -2.24 9.33 0.11
N LEU A 7 -0.96 9.66 -0.02
CA LEU A 7 -0.37 10.26 -1.23
C LEU A 7 -0.20 9.21 -2.34
N PHE A 8 0.17 7.98 -1.95
CA PHE A 8 0.27 6.86 -2.85
C PHE A 8 -0.06 5.53 -2.17
N ILE A 9 -0.49 4.57 -2.98
CA ILE A 9 -0.86 3.22 -2.58
C ILE A 9 -0.10 2.25 -3.47
N THR A 10 0.64 1.33 -2.86
CA THR A 10 1.36 0.28 -3.57
C THR A 10 0.96 -1.10 -3.07
N LEU A 11 0.66 -1.98 -4.01
CA LEU A 11 0.35 -3.38 -3.79
C LEU A 11 1.41 -4.23 -4.45
N ILE A 12 2.03 -5.13 -3.69
CA ILE A 12 3.11 -5.99 -4.17
C ILE A 12 2.75 -7.45 -3.90
N GLY A 13 2.90 -8.27 -4.93
CA GLY A 13 2.67 -9.70 -4.86
C GLY A 13 3.67 -10.45 -3.99
N LYS A 14 3.40 -11.76 -3.83
CA LYS A 14 4.26 -12.69 -3.08
C LYS A 14 5.65 -12.87 -3.70
N ASP A 15 5.76 -12.62 -4.99
CA ASP A 15 6.96 -12.74 -5.83
C ASP A 15 7.76 -11.42 -5.91
N ASN A 16 7.45 -10.45 -5.04
CA ASN A 16 8.03 -9.11 -5.03
C ASN A 16 7.80 -8.33 -6.32
N ARG A 17 6.83 -8.75 -7.15
CA ARG A 17 6.40 -7.98 -8.32
C ARG A 17 5.31 -6.99 -7.92
N PRO A 18 5.44 -5.71 -8.29
CA PRO A 18 4.37 -4.74 -8.07
C PRO A 18 3.13 -5.18 -8.87
N ILE A 19 1.98 -5.18 -8.20
CA ILE A 19 0.68 -5.36 -8.81
C ILE A 19 0.19 -4.00 -9.30
N LEU A 20 0.30 -2.98 -8.45
CA LEU A 20 -0.12 -1.62 -8.75
C LEU A 20 0.65 -0.62 -7.88
N ILE A 21 0.98 0.53 -8.47
CA ILE A 21 1.41 1.75 -7.78
C ILE A 21 0.46 2.84 -8.22
N HIS A 22 -0.33 3.37 -7.28
CA HIS A 22 -1.39 4.33 -7.53
C HIS A 22 -1.08 5.63 -6.78
N SER A 23 -0.96 6.74 -7.49
CA SER A 23 -0.93 8.09 -6.92
C SER A 23 -2.34 8.59 -6.68
N VAL A 24 -2.54 9.28 -5.55
CA VAL A 24 -3.82 9.84 -5.14
C VAL A 24 -3.78 11.37 -5.31
N GLY A 25 -4.88 11.97 -5.76
CA GLY A 25 -5.08 13.42 -5.75
C GLY A 25 -4.57 14.19 -6.98
N THR A 26 -3.98 13.53 -7.98
CA THR A 26 -3.49 14.24 -9.19
C THR A 26 -4.31 13.88 -10.43
N GLY A 27 -5.26 14.74 -10.79
CA GLY A 27 -5.99 14.67 -12.07
C GLY A 27 -5.11 14.90 -13.31
N ILE A 28 -3.85 15.32 -13.12
CA ILE A 28 -2.80 15.39 -14.13
C ILE A 28 -1.66 14.52 -13.61
N LYS A 29 -1.29 13.45 -14.33
CA LYS A 29 -0.13 12.61 -14.01
C LYS A 29 1.14 13.46 -14.02
N ASP A 30 1.56 13.95 -12.86
CA ASP A 30 2.89 14.54 -12.73
C ASP A 30 3.90 13.39 -12.79
N VAL A 31 4.67 13.35 -13.88
CA VAL A 31 5.71 12.35 -14.11
C VAL A 31 6.71 12.30 -12.95
N ASN A 32 6.97 13.44 -12.29
CA ASN A 32 7.88 13.49 -11.15
C ASN A 32 7.29 12.79 -9.93
N GLU A 33 6.00 12.95 -9.67
CA GLU A 33 5.33 12.26 -8.57
C GLU A 33 5.22 10.76 -8.84
N GLU A 34 4.89 10.36 -10.08
CA GLU A 34 4.93 8.95 -10.47
C GLU A 34 6.32 8.36 -10.23
N LEU A 35 7.39 9.02 -10.68
CA LEU A 35 8.77 8.56 -10.47
C LEU A 35 9.13 8.49 -8.98
N LYS A 36 8.75 9.51 -8.20
CA LYS A 36 8.98 9.58 -6.76
C LYS A 36 8.33 8.39 -6.07
N TYR A 37 7.03 8.18 -6.26
CA TYR A 37 6.31 7.10 -5.59
C TYR A 37 6.79 5.72 -6.05
N ASN A 38 7.14 5.54 -7.32
CA ASN A 38 7.80 4.32 -7.78
C ASN A 38 9.12 4.06 -7.04
N THR A 39 9.93 5.11 -6.83
CA THR A 39 11.20 5.01 -6.12
C THR A 39 10.98 4.64 -4.65
N LEU A 40 10.06 5.31 -3.95
CA LEU A 40 9.74 5.00 -2.56
C LEU A 40 9.18 3.57 -2.39
N SER A 41 8.36 3.10 -3.35
CA SER A 41 7.88 1.73 -3.38
C SER A 41 9.00 0.71 -3.55
N ASN A 42 9.99 1.00 -4.39
CA ASN A 42 11.16 0.13 -4.53
C ASN A 42 12.01 0.10 -3.25
N ILE A 43 12.25 1.25 -2.62
CA ILE A 43 12.98 1.31 -1.33
C ILE A 43 12.24 0.49 -0.25
N SER A 44 10.91 0.52 -0.25
CA SER A 44 10.12 -0.25 0.72
C SER A 44 10.32 -1.76 0.61
N LEU A 45 10.63 -2.30 -0.59
CA LEU A 45 10.91 -3.72 -0.80
C LEU A 45 12.11 -4.20 0.01
N ASP A 46 13.15 -3.36 0.13
CA ASP A 46 14.35 -3.69 0.89
C ASP A 46 14.03 -3.95 2.37
N TYR A 47 13.01 -3.27 2.92
CA TYR A 47 12.54 -3.51 4.30
C TYR A 47 11.84 -4.86 4.45
N PHE A 48 11.09 -5.32 3.44
CA PHE A 48 10.45 -6.64 3.49
C PHE A 48 11.45 -7.79 3.38
N GLU A 49 12.60 -7.57 2.74
CA GLU A 49 13.66 -8.56 2.60
C GLU A 49 14.70 -8.50 3.74
N SER A 50 14.71 -7.41 4.50
CA SER A 50 15.66 -7.20 5.59
C SER A 50 15.41 -8.17 6.76
N LYS A 51 16.48 -8.87 7.17
CA LYS A 51 16.48 -9.70 8.39
C LYS A 51 16.52 -8.87 9.67
N LEU A 52 16.82 -7.57 9.56
CA LEU A 52 16.90 -6.66 10.70
C LEU A 52 15.53 -6.05 11.03
N PHE A 53 14.55 -6.21 10.15
CA PHE A 53 13.21 -5.69 10.34
C PHE A 53 12.28 -6.81 10.80
N ASP A 54 11.79 -6.72 12.03
CA ASP A 54 10.89 -7.74 12.55
C ASP A 54 9.45 -7.48 12.13
N TRP A 55 9.00 -8.25 11.14
CA TRP A 55 7.61 -8.30 10.73
C TRP A 55 6.77 -9.22 11.63
N ASN A 56 7.38 -9.94 12.59
CA ASN A 56 6.65 -10.74 13.57
C ASN A 56 6.18 -9.83 14.69
N ILE A 57 4.91 -9.57 14.64
CA ILE A 57 4.21 -8.85 15.67
C ILE A 57 4.09 -9.77 16.91
N SER A 58 4.74 -9.40 18.01
CA SER A 58 4.50 -10.06 19.31
C SER A 58 3.01 -9.94 19.69
N PRO A 59 2.38 -10.95 20.32
CA PRO A 59 0.93 -10.98 20.57
C PRO A 59 0.37 -9.81 21.40
N GLU A 60 1.26 -9.04 22.02
CA GLU A 60 0.97 -8.20 23.19
C GLU A 60 1.01 -6.69 22.88
N ASN A 61 1.55 -6.27 21.73
CA ASN A 61 1.65 -4.85 21.31
C ASN A 61 1.61 -4.66 19.79
N ALA A 62 0.56 -5.21 19.20
CA ALA A 62 0.59 -5.65 17.82
C ALA A 62 -0.04 -4.70 16.81
N SER A 63 0.58 -3.54 16.51
CA SER A 63 0.12 -2.80 15.33
C SER A 63 0.41 -3.65 14.08
N PRO A 64 -0.59 -3.95 13.23
CA PRO A 64 -0.38 -4.77 12.03
C PRO A 64 0.36 -4.02 10.91
N MET A 65 0.72 -2.76 11.14
CA MET A 65 1.46 -1.90 10.24
C MET A 65 2.71 -1.36 10.93
N ASN A 66 3.73 -1.01 10.14
CA ASN A 66 4.92 -0.33 10.64
C ASN A 66 5.23 0.90 9.78
N MET A 67 5.72 1.97 10.39
CA MET A 67 6.42 3.03 9.67
C MET A 67 7.80 2.52 9.25
N LEU A 68 8.14 2.66 7.96
CA LEU A 68 9.44 2.22 7.42
C LEU A 68 10.47 3.36 7.43
N PHE A 69 10.08 4.51 6.87
CA PHE A 69 10.95 5.67 6.71
C PHE A 69 10.15 6.93 6.38
N GLU A 70 10.82 8.08 6.42
CA GLU A 70 10.34 9.37 5.96
C GLU A 70 11.36 9.96 4.98
N ILE A 71 10.98 10.14 3.72
CA ILE A 71 11.86 10.67 2.66
C ILE A 71 11.08 11.67 1.80
N GLU A 72 11.71 12.81 1.51
CA GLU A 72 11.15 13.87 0.65
C GLU A 72 9.72 14.30 1.04
N GLY A 73 9.45 14.44 2.33
CA GLY A 73 8.13 14.85 2.83
C GLY A 73 7.04 13.79 2.65
N VAL A 74 7.41 12.50 2.67
CA VAL A 74 6.46 11.39 2.64
C VAL A 74 6.82 10.40 3.75
N CYS A 75 5.88 10.17 4.67
CA CYS A 75 5.96 9.09 5.65
C CYS A 75 5.45 7.80 5.02
N VAL A 76 6.30 6.78 4.91
CA VAL A 76 5.95 5.50 4.30
C VAL A 76 5.67 4.45 5.36
N PHE A 77 4.47 3.89 5.30
CA PHE A 77 3.99 2.81 6.14
C PHE A 77 3.81 1.54 5.33
N ALA A 78 3.92 0.40 5.99
CA ALA A 78 3.78 -0.89 5.34
C ALA A 78 3.10 -1.94 6.22
N MET A 79 2.38 -2.85 5.56
CA MET A 79 1.74 -4.01 6.14
C MET A 79 2.09 -5.26 5.31
N TRP A 80 2.60 -6.30 5.98
CA TRP A 80 2.86 -7.59 5.35
C TRP A 80 1.85 -8.66 5.79
N ILE A 81 1.05 -9.13 4.84
CA ILE A 81 0.11 -10.23 5.06
C ILE A 81 0.83 -11.56 4.79
N LYS A 82 1.53 -12.09 5.79
CA LYS A 82 2.37 -13.29 5.66
C LYS A 82 1.67 -14.50 5.02
N PRO A 83 0.42 -14.87 5.37
CA PRO A 83 -0.24 -16.03 4.77
C PRO A 83 -0.43 -15.95 3.25
N THR A 84 -0.65 -14.75 2.70
CA THR A 84 -0.86 -14.55 1.25
C THR A 84 0.39 -14.06 0.54
N GLY A 85 1.40 -13.59 1.29
CA GLY A 85 2.57 -12.91 0.79
C GLY A 85 2.32 -11.49 0.26
N LEU A 86 1.08 -10.97 0.39
CA LEU A 86 0.72 -9.62 -0.06
C LEU A 86 1.40 -8.58 0.82
N LYS A 87 2.02 -7.60 0.18
CA LYS A 87 2.59 -6.43 0.85
C LYS A 87 1.82 -5.20 0.40
N ILE A 88 1.42 -4.39 1.37
CA ILE A 88 0.73 -3.12 1.14
C ILE A 88 1.65 -2.03 1.66
N VAL A 89 1.87 -0.99 0.86
CA VAL A 89 2.71 0.16 1.21
C VAL A 89 1.91 1.42 0.92
N LEU A 90 1.86 2.33 1.90
CA LEU A 90 1.10 3.56 1.85
C LEU A 90 2.02 4.73 2.20
N GLY A 91 1.97 5.81 1.42
CA GLY A 91 2.63 7.07 1.76
C GLY A 91 1.63 8.09 2.28
N PHE A 92 2.00 8.88 3.30
CA PHE A 92 1.19 9.97 3.84
C PHE A 92 2.02 11.25 4.00
N ASP A 93 1.34 12.40 3.98
CA ASP A 93 1.94 13.69 4.27
C ASP A 93 2.33 13.76 5.76
N PRO A 94 3.61 14.00 6.12
CA PRO A 94 4.09 14.07 7.50
C PRO A 94 3.47 15.21 8.32
N SER A 95 2.85 16.21 7.69
CA SER A 95 2.17 17.32 8.36
C SER A 95 0.81 16.92 8.96
N LEU A 96 0.25 15.78 8.54
CA LEU A 96 -1.00 15.27 9.08
C LEU A 96 -0.83 14.77 10.52
N PRO A 97 -1.82 14.98 11.40
CA PRO A 97 -1.73 14.59 12.80
C PRO A 97 -2.08 13.10 12.97
N PHE A 98 -1.12 12.23 12.71
CA PHE A 98 -1.23 10.79 12.96
C PHE A 98 -0.14 10.27 13.90
N ASP A 99 -0.46 9.20 14.63
CA ASP A 99 0.50 8.44 15.43
C ASP A 99 1.37 7.55 14.52
N ARG A 100 2.68 7.75 14.55
CA ARG A 100 3.62 7.02 13.68
C ARG A 100 3.75 5.55 14.06
N GLU A 101 3.38 5.16 15.28
CA GLU A 101 3.49 3.78 15.74
C GLU A 101 2.17 3.03 15.59
N ASN A 102 1.04 3.66 15.90
CA ASN A 102 -0.24 2.96 15.91
C ASN A 102 -1.47 3.87 15.67
N ASP A 103 -1.52 4.55 14.53
CA ASP A 103 -2.69 5.35 14.16
C ASP A 103 -3.88 4.50 13.65
N PRO A 104 -5.06 4.55 14.29
CA PRO A 104 -6.25 3.83 13.84
C PRO A 104 -6.75 4.24 12.45
N SER A 105 -6.52 5.49 12.05
CA SER A 105 -6.96 6.05 10.77
C SER A 105 -6.13 5.49 9.62
N ILE A 106 -4.80 5.40 9.80
CA ILE A 106 -3.91 4.74 8.83
C ILE A 106 -4.25 3.26 8.73
N LEU A 107 -4.47 2.60 9.87
CA LEU A 107 -4.86 1.19 9.89
C LEU A 107 -6.17 0.95 9.13
N ASN A 108 -7.15 1.84 9.27
CA ASN A 108 -8.40 1.77 8.52
C ASN A 108 -8.16 1.85 7.00
N VAL A 109 -7.25 2.72 6.53
CA VAL A 109 -6.85 2.77 5.11
C VAL A 109 -6.27 1.43 4.65
N PHE A 110 -5.36 0.84 5.43
CA PHE A 110 -4.82 -0.50 5.12
C PHE A 110 -5.92 -1.56 5.00
N GLN A 111 -6.89 -1.59 5.92
CA GLN A 111 -7.98 -2.56 5.86
C GLN A 111 -8.87 -2.33 4.63
N ARG A 112 -9.22 -1.09 4.31
CA ARG A 112 -9.99 -0.76 3.10
C ARG A 112 -9.28 -1.22 1.83
N VAL A 113 -7.98 -0.90 1.69
CA VAL A 113 -7.17 -1.33 0.54
C VAL A 113 -7.08 -2.86 0.45
N LYS A 114 -6.88 -3.55 1.58
CA LYS A 114 -6.88 -5.02 1.64
C LYS A 114 -8.23 -5.63 1.24
N GLU A 115 -9.33 -5.05 1.67
CA GLU A 115 -10.67 -5.48 1.27
C GLU A 115 -10.91 -5.28 -0.23
N MET A 116 -10.52 -4.13 -0.78
CA MET A 116 -10.58 -3.86 -2.21
C MET A 116 -9.79 -4.90 -3.01
N TYR A 117 -8.54 -5.14 -2.62
CA TYR A 117 -7.69 -6.19 -3.19
C TYR A 117 -8.39 -7.55 -3.18
N SER A 118 -8.91 -7.95 -2.02
CA SER A 118 -9.56 -9.25 -1.86
C SER A 118 -10.77 -9.37 -2.78
N ARG A 119 -11.64 -8.36 -2.82
CA ARG A 119 -12.85 -8.34 -3.66
C ARG A 119 -12.53 -8.40 -5.16
N VAL A 120 -11.46 -7.73 -5.61
CA VAL A 120 -11.06 -7.81 -7.03
C VAL A 120 -10.45 -9.18 -7.32
N LYS A 121 -9.50 -9.64 -6.50
CA LYS A 121 -8.83 -10.92 -6.72
C LYS A 121 -9.76 -12.13 -6.69
N THR A 122 -10.79 -12.13 -5.84
CA THR A 122 -11.75 -13.24 -5.75
C THR A 122 -12.89 -13.13 -6.77
N ASN A 123 -12.84 -12.15 -7.70
CA ASN A 123 -13.85 -12.02 -8.72
C ASN A 123 -13.72 -13.17 -9.74
N PRO A 124 -14.69 -14.09 -9.84
CA PRO A 124 -14.61 -15.25 -10.74
C PRO A 124 -14.62 -14.88 -12.22
N PHE A 125 -15.02 -13.65 -12.56
CA PHE A 125 -15.04 -13.15 -13.94
C PHE A 125 -13.68 -12.59 -14.40
N LEU A 126 -12.75 -12.38 -13.46
CA LEU A 126 -11.37 -12.05 -13.80
C LEU A 126 -10.61 -13.36 -13.99
N ASN A 127 -10.42 -13.78 -15.25
CA ASN A 127 -9.58 -14.93 -15.58
C ASN A 127 -8.10 -14.59 -15.30
N LEU A 128 -7.65 -14.88 -14.08
CA LEU A 128 -6.30 -14.58 -13.59
C LEU A 128 -5.22 -15.57 -14.12
N GLN A 129 -5.57 -16.54 -14.97
CA GLN A 129 -4.67 -17.63 -15.37
C GLN A 129 -3.71 -17.28 -16.51
N ASP A 130 -4.03 -16.33 -17.41
CA ASP A 130 -3.18 -16.02 -18.57
C ASP A 130 -2.55 -14.61 -18.54
N GLU A 131 -3.16 -13.64 -17.84
CA GLU A 131 -2.75 -12.21 -17.78
C GLU A 131 -2.87 -11.64 -16.33
N GLY A 132 -2.72 -12.49 -15.32
CA GLY A 132 -3.33 -12.33 -14.00
C GLY A 132 -3.01 -11.06 -13.19
N ASN A 133 -1.92 -10.35 -13.47
CA ASN A 133 -1.61 -9.12 -12.75
C ASN A 133 -2.18 -7.86 -13.44
N GLU A 134 -2.31 -7.83 -14.77
CA GLU A 134 -2.75 -6.63 -15.49
C GLU A 134 -4.26 -6.38 -15.27
N LYS A 135 -5.09 -7.42 -15.44
CA LYS A 135 -6.55 -7.31 -15.17
C LYS A 135 -6.84 -7.01 -13.71
N LEU A 136 -6.02 -7.55 -12.80
CA LEU A 136 -6.09 -7.27 -11.37
C LEU A 136 -5.72 -5.80 -11.09
N ALA A 137 -4.64 -5.30 -11.71
CA ALA A 137 -4.20 -3.92 -11.57
C ALA A 137 -5.27 -2.94 -12.06
N ILE A 138 -5.86 -3.18 -13.24
CA ILE A 138 -6.94 -2.34 -13.79
C ILE A 138 -8.14 -2.29 -12.85
N GLY A 139 -8.65 -3.44 -12.42
CA GLY A 139 -9.80 -3.49 -11.51
C GLY A 139 -9.53 -2.89 -10.13
N LEU A 140 -8.27 -2.90 -9.68
CA LEU A 140 -7.85 -2.21 -8.46
C LEU A 140 -7.74 -0.70 -8.66
N GLU A 141 -7.15 -0.28 -9.77
CA GLU A 141 -6.99 1.13 -10.12
C GLU A 141 -8.36 1.81 -10.26
N GLU A 142 -9.34 1.16 -10.88
CA GLU A 142 -10.72 1.66 -10.96
C GLU A 142 -11.35 1.87 -9.58
N LYS A 143 -11.19 0.91 -8.67
CA LYS A 143 -11.74 1.02 -7.30
C LYS A 143 -11.02 2.07 -6.47
N LEU A 144 -9.70 2.17 -6.59
CA LEU A 144 -8.91 3.17 -5.86
C LEU A 144 -9.20 4.57 -6.37
N LYS A 145 -9.35 4.75 -7.69
CA LYS A 145 -9.83 6.01 -8.27
C LYS A 145 -11.20 6.38 -7.72
N ALA A 146 -12.15 5.46 -7.67
CA ALA A 146 -13.50 5.76 -7.17
C ALA A 146 -13.54 6.12 -5.67
N GLU A 147 -12.60 5.62 -4.86
CA GLU A 147 -12.55 5.90 -3.42
C GLU A 147 -11.74 7.16 -3.10
N TYR A 148 -10.65 7.42 -3.83
CA TYR A 148 -9.64 8.42 -3.45
C TYR A 148 -9.50 9.60 -4.44
N ASN A 149 -10.18 9.59 -5.58
CA ASN A 149 -10.17 10.67 -6.59
C ASN A 149 -11.59 11.06 -7.05
#